data_AF-T0KJF8-F1
#
_entry.id   AF-T0KJF8-F1
#
_cell.length_a   1.000
_cell.length_b   1.000
_cell.length_c   1.000
_cell.angle_alpha   90.00
_cell.angle_beta   90.00
_cell.angle_gamma   90.00
#
_symmetry.space_group_name_H-M   'P 1'
#
loop_
_entity.id
_entity.type
_entity.pdbx_description
1 polymer ?
#
loop_
_entity_poly.entity_id
_entity_poly.type
_entity_poly.pdbx_seq_one_letter_code
_entity_poly.pdbx_strand_id
1 'polypeptide(L)' 'MIKAELKRRGLSYADLVGKLADIGVMDSEPNIRNKLSRGKFTAVFLVQCLEAIGANVVSIQ' A
#
# COMPACT_ATOMS: atom_id res chain seq x y z
N MET A 1 -9.30 -3.98 0.45
CA MET A 1 -8.81 -2.88 1.30
C MET A 1 -7.79 -2.03 0.55
N ILE A 2 -6.47 -2.31 0.54
CA ILE A 2 -5.52 -1.43 -0.18
C ILE A 2 -5.65 -1.50 -1.71
N LYS A 3 -5.88 -2.69 -2.29
CA LYS A 3 -6.14 -2.82 -3.74
C LYS A 3 -7.32 -1.98 -4.23
N ALA A 4 -8.36 -1.87 -3.40
CA ALA A 4 -9.55 -1.09 -3.71
C ALA A 4 -9.26 0.41 -3.66
N GLU A 5 -8.45 0.84 -2.70
CA GLU A 5 -8.02 2.23 -2.55
C GLU A 5 -7.07 2.66 -3.68
N LEU A 6 -6.13 1.79 -4.07
CA LEU A 6 -5.30 1.94 -5.28
C LEU A 6 -6.18 2.14 -6.52
N LYS A 7 -7.17 1.25 -6.72
CA LYS A 7 -8.10 1.33 -7.85
C LYS A 7 -8.99 2.59 -7.78
N ARG A 8 -9.42 3.02 -6.60
CA ARG A 8 -10.19 4.27 -6.40
C ARG A 8 -9.37 5.51 -6.74
N ARG A 9 -8.06 5.50 -6.44
CA ARG A 9 -7.14 6.61 -6.70
C ARG A 9 -6.48 6.55 -8.07
N GLY A 10 -6.70 5.49 -8.85
CA GLY A 10 -6.05 5.28 -10.14
C GLY A 10 -4.54 4.98 -10.03
N LEU A 11 -4.07 4.55 -8.86
CA LEU A 11 -2.67 4.24 -8.61
C LEU A 11 -2.37 2.76 -8.90
N SER A 12 -1.24 2.48 -9.54
CA SER A 12 -0.73 1.13 -9.78
C SER A 12 0.11 0.63 -8.59
N TYR A 13 0.40 -0.68 -8.54
CA TYR A 13 1.29 -1.22 -7.49
C TYR A 13 2.71 -0.65 -7.62
N ALA A 14 3.18 -0.39 -8.83
CA ALA A 14 4.43 0.32 -9.08
C ALA A 14 4.43 1.72 -8.44
N ASP A 15 3.32 2.48 -8.54
CA ASP A 15 3.20 3.79 -7.90
C ASP A 15 3.19 3.68 -6.37
N LEU A 16 2.51 2.66 -5.82
CA LEU A 16 2.54 2.38 -4.39
C LEU A 16 3.96 2.09 -3.91
N VAL A 17 4.71 1.28 -4.66
CA VAL A 17 6.11 0.93 -4.35
C VAL A 17 7.00 2.16 -4.39
N GLY A 18 6.85 3.02 -5.40
CA GLY A 18 7.60 4.28 -5.48
C GLY A 18 7.31 5.18 -4.28
N LYS A 19 6.03 5.37 -3.96
CA LYS A 19 5.60 6.18 -2.80
C LYS A 19 6.03 5.59 -1.46
N LEU A 20 6.09 4.26 -1.35
CA LEU A 20 6.64 3.58 -0.18
C LEU A 20 8.15 3.79 -0.07
N ALA A 21 8.87 3.76 -1.21
CA ALA A 21 10.29 4.06 -1.24
C ALA A 21 10.58 5.51 -0.81
N ASP A 22 9.72 6.47 -1.17
CA ASP A 22 9.84 7.88 -0.75
C ASP A 22 9.79 8.05 0.77
N ILE A 23 9.02 7.21 1.48
CA ILE A 23 8.94 7.20 2.95
C ILE A 23 9.96 6.25 3.61
N GLY A 24 10.93 5.74 2.85
CA GLY A 24 12.00 4.86 3.33
C GLY A 24 11.66 3.38 3.39
N VAL A 25 10.51 2.97 2.84
CA VAL A 25 10.09 1.56 2.72
C VAL A 25 10.49 1.03 1.34
N MET A 26 11.73 0.56 1.22
CA MET A 26 12.19 -0.13 0.01
C MET A 26 11.67 -1.57 0.02
N ASP A 27 10.61 -1.82 -0.74
CA ASP A 27 10.01 -3.14 -0.91
C ASP A 27 9.76 -3.38 -2.41
N SER A 28 9.83 -4.64 -2.86
CA SER A 28 9.58 -4.95 -4.28
C SER A 28 8.08 -5.10 -4.57
N GLU A 29 7.65 -4.71 -5.77
CA GLU A 29 6.27 -4.85 -6.24
C GLU A 29 5.66 -6.27 -6.01
N PRO A 30 6.35 -7.38 -6.35
CA PRO A 30 5.85 -8.71 -6.04
C PRO A 30 5.75 -8.99 -4.54
N ASN A 31 6.65 -8.45 -3.71
CA ASN A 31 6.63 -8.65 -2.27
C ASN A 31 5.46 -7.91 -1.61
N ILE A 32 5.22 -6.66 -2.01
CA ILE A 32 4.06 -5.87 -1.58
C ILE A 32 2.76 -6.53 -2.01
N ARG A 33 2.69 -6.95 -3.28
CA ARG A 33 1.52 -7.67 -3.79
C ARG A 33 1.26 -8.94 -2.98
N ASN A 34 2.29 -9.70 -2.65
CA ASN A 34 2.16 -10.90 -1.82
C ASN A 34 1.78 -10.56 -0.38
N LYS A 35 2.35 -9.53 0.26
CA LYS A 35 1.98 -9.06 1.61
C LYS A 35 0.51 -8.63 1.66
N LEU A 36 0.08 -7.80 0.72
CA LEU A 36 -1.33 -7.39 0.59
C LEU A 36 -2.25 -8.58 0.34
N SER A 37 -1.85 -9.50 -0.54
CA SER A 37 -2.67 -10.65 -0.91
C SER A 37 -2.76 -11.70 0.20
N ARG A 38 -1.71 -11.86 1.01
CA ARG A 38 -1.69 -12.78 2.17
C ARG A 38 -2.40 -12.23 3.40
N GLY A 39 -2.63 -10.90 3.48
CA GLY A 39 -3.21 -10.27 4.67
C GLY A 39 -2.34 -10.33 5.93
N LYS A 40 -1.08 -10.80 5.82
CA LYS A 40 -0.09 -10.80 6.90
C LYS A 40 0.89 -9.66 6.66
N PHE A 41 0.57 -8.49 7.18
CA PHE A 41 1.48 -7.36 7.27
C PHE A 41 1.35 -6.70 8.65
N THR A 42 2.41 -6.05 9.09
CA THR A 42 2.43 -5.33 10.37
C THR A 42 1.54 -4.08 10.27
N ALA A 43 0.95 -3.64 11.39
CA ALA A 43 0.18 -2.39 11.44
C ALA A 43 1.00 -1.17 10.96
N VAL A 44 2.31 -1.16 11.21
CA VAL A 44 3.24 -0.14 10.69
C VAL A 44 3.21 -0.06 9.15
N PHE A 45 3.22 -1.21 8.47
CA PHE A 45 3.17 -1.26 7.01
C PHE A 45 1.84 -0.75 6.45
N LEU A 46 0.73 -0.99 7.17
CA LEU A 46 -0.56 -0.41 6.82
C LEU A 46 -0.50 1.12 6.87
N VAL A 47 -0.01 1.68 7.97
CA VAL A 47 0.12 3.13 8.14
C VAL A 47 1.06 3.72 7.10
N GLN A 48 2.18 3.08 6.82
CA GLN A 48 3.11 3.48 5.76
C GLN A 48 2.45 3.46 4.38
N CYS A 49 1.67 2.42 4.04
CA CYS A 49 0.92 2.39 2.79
C CYS A 49 -0.11 3.53 2.72
N LEU A 50 -0.78 3.83 3.83
CA LEU A 50 -1.76 4.91 3.93
C LEU A 50 -1.10 6.29 3.77
N GLU A 51 0.03 6.50 4.41
CA GLU A 51 0.82 7.73 4.28
C GLU A 51 1.33 7.90 2.85
N ALA A 52 1.91 6.84 2.27
CA ALA A 52 2.41 6.80 0.90
C ALA A 52 1.32 7.16 -0.13
N ILE A 53 0.11 6.61 0.01
CA ILE A 53 -1.02 6.91 -0.90
C ILE A 53 -1.83 8.13 -0.47
N GLY A 54 -1.52 8.76 0.66
CA GLY A 54 -2.29 9.87 1.25
C GLY A 54 -3.73 9.49 1.62
N ALA A 55 -3.97 8.25 2.03
CA ALA A 55 -5.28 7.76 2.45
C ALA A 55 -5.47 7.90 3.95
N ASN A 56 -6.28 8.85 4.36
CA ASN A 56 -6.68 9.04 5.76
C ASN A 56 -7.82 8.11 6.22
N VAL A 57 -8.43 7.34 5.29
CA VAL A 57 -9.58 6.49 5.58
C VAL A 57 -9.42 5.15 4.86
N VAL A 58 -9.41 4.04 5.63
CA VAL A 58 -9.51 2.68 5.08
C VAL A 58 -10.98 2.29 5.07
N SER A 59 -11.58 2.21 3.88
CA SER A 59 -12.92 1.64 3.73
C SER A 59 -12.82 0.12 3.75
N ILE A 60 -13.24 -0.47 4.87
CA ILE A 60 -13.47 -1.90 5.05
C ILE A 60 -14.92 -2.21 4.65
N GLN A 61 -15.19 -2.27 3.33
CA GLN A 61 -16.42 -2.83 2.77
C GLN A 61 -16.16 -4.22 2.20
#